data_AF-A0A7W5E1Y5-F1
#
_entry.id   AF-A0A7W5E1Y5-F1
#
_cell.length_a   1.000
_cell.length_b   1.000
_cell.length_c   1.000
_cell.angle_alpha   90.00
_cell.angle_beta   90.00
_cell.angle_gamma   90.00
#
_symmetry.space_group_name_H-M   'P 1'
#
loop_
_entity.id
_entity.type
_entity.pdbx_description
1 polymer ?
#
loop_
_entity_poly.entity_id
_entity_poly.type
_entity_poly.pdbx_seq_one_letter_code
_entity_poly.pdbx_strand_id
1 'polypeptide(L)'
;MAELFSISGFFTLGMLVLLQAVLGFDNLLYISIESKRVEEDKQSMVRKFGIGLAIVLRIVLLFVVVNVIKMLEDPFVELHNGYIDMAVSGHSLIVLFGGAFILWTAVKEIYHLLAEPDLEHGENTATSSVGKAITLIVIMNLVFSFDSILSAMALTKNLWIMSIAIIISGILMMVLADRVALFLKQNRMYEVLGLFILFIVGVMLVSEGGHLAHVVLFGHEVHAMAKSTFYFVLAILIVVDIVQGRYQKRLLARQDKSLKNAA
;
A
#
# COMPACT_ATOMS: atom_id res chain seq x y z
N MET A 1 0.36 20.35 -14.75
CA MET A 1 0.26 19.76 -16.11
C MET A 1 1.62 19.60 -16.77
N ALA A 2 2.52 20.59 -16.72
CA ALA A 2 3.86 20.48 -17.32
C ALA A 2 4.72 19.31 -16.75
N GLU A 3 4.67 19.08 -15.43
CA GLU A 3 5.35 17.92 -14.81
C GLU A 3 4.78 16.55 -15.23
N LEU A 4 3.53 16.50 -15.72
CA LEU A 4 2.91 15.22 -16.08
C LEU A 4 3.51 14.62 -17.36
N PHE A 5 3.98 15.49 -18.25
CA PHE A 5 4.57 15.11 -19.54
C PHE A 5 6.11 15.12 -19.50
N SER A 6 6.72 15.30 -18.33
CA SER A 6 8.17 15.18 -18.17
C SER A 6 8.60 13.73 -17.96
N ILE A 7 9.87 13.42 -18.26
CA ILE A 7 10.47 12.11 -18.01
C ILE A 7 10.35 11.72 -16.52
N SER A 8 10.57 12.69 -15.62
CA SER A 8 10.42 12.49 -14.17
C SER A 8 8.96 12.21 -13.76
N GLY A 9 8.00 12.85 -14.43
CA GLY A 9 6.56 12.60 -14.23
C GLY A 9 6.15 11.19 -14.62
N PHE A 10 6.56 10.72 -15.80
CA PHE A 10 6.30 9.35 -16.24
C PHE A 10 6.95 8.31 -15.33
N PHE A 11 8.18 8.55 -14.88
CA PHE A 11 8.84 7.68 -13.92
C PHE A 11 8.04 7.60 -12.61
N THR A 12 7.66 8.75 -12.06
CA THR A 12 6.87 8.82 -10.82
C THR A 12 5.51 8.16 -10.98
N LEU A 13 4.85 8.33 -12.13
CA LEU A 13 3.59 7.65 -12.45
C LEU A 13 3.78 6.13 -12.47
N GLY A 14 4.82 5.64 -13.14
CA GLY A 14 5.14 4.21 -13.18
C GLY A 14 5.40 3.64 -11.78
N MET A 15 6.14 4.37 -10.95
CA MET A 15 6.37 4.01 -9.55
C MET A 15 5.08 3.95 -8.75
N LEU A 16 4.20 4.94 -8.89
CA LEU A 16 2.90 4.95 -8.21
C LEU A 16 2.00 3.81 -8.68
N VAL A 17 1.95 3.51 -9.97
CA VAL A 17 1.19 2.37 -10.50
C VAL A 17 1.73 1.05 -9.95
N LEU A 18 3.05 0.89 -9.89
CA LEU A 18 3.70 -0.29 -9.31
C LEU A 18 3.34 -0.43 -7.83
N LEU A 19 3.54 0.64 -7.05
CA LEU A 19 3.24 0.64 -5.62
C LEU A 19 1.77 0.35 -5.37
N GLN A 20 0.85 0.94 -6.14
CA GLN A 20 -0.57 0.67 -5.99
C GLN A 20 -0.95 -0.75 -6.41
N ALA A 21 -0.27 -1.35 -7.38
CA ALA A 21 -0.49 -2.74 -7.74
C ALA A 21 -0.02 -3.69 -6.63
N VAL A 22 1.12 -3.40 -6.00
CA VAL A 22 1.66 -4.23 -4.91
C VAL A 22 0.88 -4.01 -3.60
N LEU A 23 0.68 -2.76 -3.18
CA LEU A 23 -0.11 -2.40 -1.99
C LEU A 23 -1.61 -2.67 -2.16
N GLY A 24 -2.09 -2.70 -3.40
CA GLY A 24 -3.49 -3.04 -3.74
C GLY A 24 -3.79 -4.54 -3.63
N PHE A 25 -2.79 -5.37 -3.32
CA PHE A 25 -2.92 -6.80 -3.06
C PHE A 25 -3.98 -7.08 -2.00
N ASP A 26 -3.87 -6.49 -0.81
CA ASP A 26 -4.74 -6.80 0.34
C ASP A 26 -6.18 -6.41 0.03
N ASN A 27 -6.33 -5.26 -0.63
CA ASN A 27 -7.61 -4.77 -1.09
C ASN A 27 -8.26 -5.73 -2.10
N LEU A 28 -7.50 -6.27 -3.05
CA LEU A 28 -8.02 -7.25 -4.01
C LEU A 28 -8.34 -8.60 -3.35
N LEU A 29 -7.50 -9.06 -2.41
CA LEU A 29 -7.72 -10.29 -1.67
C LEU A 29 -9.02 -10.22 -0.87
N TYR A 30 -9.26 -9.11 -0.17
CA TYR A 30 -10.51 -8.85 0.52
C TYR A 30 -11.71 -8.82 -0.43
N ILE A 31 -11.59 -8.11 -1.56
CA ILE A 31 -12.64 -8.10 -2.61
C ILE A 31 -12.94 -9.51 -3.12
N SER A 32 -11.92 -10.33 -3.32
CA SER A 32 -12.08 -11.72 -3.77
C SER A 32 -12.83 -12.55 -2.73
N ILE A 33 -12.43 -12.46 -1.46
CA ILE A 33 -13.05 -13.19 -0.35
C ILE A 33 -14.51 -12.78 -0.17
N GLU A 34 -14.80 -11.48 -0.10
CA GLU A 34 -16.18 -11.00 0.08
C GLU A 34 -17.06 -11.32 -1.13
N SER A 35 -16.51 -11.28 -2.35
CA SER A 35 -17.27 -11.68 -3.54
C SER A 35 -17.67 -13.16 -3.52
N LYS A 36 -16.86 -14.03 -2.92
CA LYS A 36 -17.15 -15.48 -2.79
C LYS A 36 -18.26 -15.79 -1.80
N ARG A 37 -18.64 -14.83 -0.94
CA ARG A 37 -19.78 -14.95 -0.02
C ARG A 37 -21.12 -14.73 -0.72
N VAL A 38 -21.14 -14.49 -2.03
CA VAL A 38 -22.35 -14.29 -2.85
C VAL A 38 -22.50 -15.47 -3.82
N GLU A 39 -23.72 -15.71 -4.30
CA GLU A 39 -24.02 -16.71 -5.35
C GLU A 39 -23.03 -16.62 -6.53
N GLU A 40 -22.58 -17.77 -7.05
CA GLU A 40 -21.48 -17.90 -8.01
C GLU A 40 -21.68 -17.04 -9.28
N ASP A 41 -22.92 -16.94 -9.76
CA ASP A 41 -23.32 -16.15 -10.92
C ASP A 41 -23.13 -14.63 -10.71
N LYS A 42 -23.18 -14.16 -9.46
CA LYS A 42 -23.09 -12.75 -9.10
C LYS A 42 -21.69 -12.30 -8.65
N GLN A 43 -20.77 -13.23 -8.37
CA GLN A 43 -19.46 -12.87 -7.80
C GLN A 43 -18.63 -11.97 -8.71
N SER A 44 -18.60 -12.26 -10.03
CA SER A 44 -17.83 -11.44 -10.99
C SER A 44 -18.39 -10.02 -11.09
N MET A 45 -19.73 -9.89 -11.07
CA MET A 45 -20.40 -8.60 -11.03
C MET A 45 -20.06 -7.83 -9.74
N VAL A 46 -20.13 -8.48 -8.58
CA VAL A 46 -19.77 -7.89 -7.28
C VAL A 46 -18.33 -7.39 -7.28
N ARG A 47 -17.37 -8.18 -7.80
CA ARG A 47 -15.97 -7.75 -7.90
C ARG A 47 -15.81 -6.52 -8.80
N LYS A 48 -16.32 -6.57 -10.04
CA LYS A 48 -16.15 -5.48 -11.00
C LYS A 48 -16.83 -4.19 -10.53
N PHE A 49 -18.05 -4.30 -10.02
CA PHE A 49 -18.80 -3.16 -9.51
C PHE A 49 -18.15 -2.60 -8.22
N GLY A 50 -17.74 -3.49 -7.30
CA GLY A 50 -17.00 -3.12 -6.10
C GLY A 50 -15.71 -2.39 -6.42
N ILE A 51 -14.90 -2.89 -7.36
CA ILE A 51 -13.66 -2.24 -7.82
C ILE A 51 -13.97 -0.90 -8.50
N GLY A 52 -14.97 -0.82 -9.37
CA GLY A 52 -15.36 0.42 -10.03
C GLY A 52 -15.77 1.52 -9.05
N LEU A 53 -16.63 1.17 -8.08
CA LEU A 53 -17.06 2.09 -7.03
C LEU A 53 -15.89 2.48 -6.10
N ALA A 54 -15.01 1.52 -5.78
CA ALA A 54 -13.80 1.76 -5.00
C ALA A 54 -12.86 2.78 -5.64
N ILE A 55 -12.64 2.72 -6.96
CA ILE A 55 -11.81 3.69 -7.69
C ILE A 55 -12.40 5.10 -7.58
N VAL A 56 -13.71 5.24 -7.80
CA VAL A 56 -14.38 6.55 -7.72
C VAL A 56 -14.25 7.13 -6.32
N LEU A 57 -14.58 6.34 -5.29
CA LEU A 57 -14.48 6.79 -3.91
C LEU A 57 -13.04 7.10 -3.49
N ARG A 58 -12.05 6.38 -4.02
CA ARG A 58 -10.64 6.63 -3.76
C ARG A 58 -10.16 7.94 -4.37
N ILE A 59 -10.64 8.31 -5.56
CA ILE A 59 -10.37 9.62 -6.14
C ILE A 59 -11.00 10.72 -5.30
N VAL A 60 -12.27 10.57 -4.88
CA VAL A 60 -12.94 11.52 -3.99
C VAL A 60 -12.16 11.66 -2.68
N LEU A 61 -11.78 10.54 -2.06
CA LEU A 61 -11.00 10.52 -0.83
C LEU A 61 -9.63 11.20 -1.01
N LEU A 62 -8.94 10.96 -2.13
CA LEU A 62 -7.68 11.64 -2.44
C LEU A 62 -7.84 13.17 -2.42
N PHE A 63 -8.89 13.70 -3.08
CA PHE A 63 -9.17 15.13 -3.03
C PHE A 63 -9.49 15.60 -1.61
N VAL A 64 -10.30 14.87 -0.85
CA VAL A 64 -10.63 15.23 0.54
C VAL A 64 -9.36 15.27 1.40
N VAL A 65 -8.58 14.19 1.42
CA VAL A 65 -7.38 14.06 2.26
C VAL A 65 -6.35 15.13 1.92
N VAL A 66 -6.08 15.36 0.63
CA VAL A 66 -5.09 16.37 0.22
C VAL A 66 -5.54 17.78 0.57
N ASN A 67 -6.83 18.10 0.42
CA ASN A 67 -7.32 19.42 0.80
C ASN A 67 -7.33 19.61 2.33
N VAL A 68 -7.68 18.57 3.10
CA VAL A 68 -7.59 18.60 4.57
C VAL A 68 -6.16 18.83 5.01
N ILE A 69 -5.20 18.10 4.44
CA ILE A 69 -3.78 18.27 4.77
C ILE A 69 -3.30 19.69 4.46
N LYS A 70 -3.66 20.23 3.28
CA LYS A 70 -3.33 21.62 2.91
C LYS A 70 -3.94 22.65 3.86
N MET A 71 -5.18 22.45 4.29
CA MET A 71 -5.84 23.33 5.26
C MET A 71 -5.16 23.32 6.63
N LEU A 72 -4.43 22.25 6.94
CA LEU A 72 -3.73 22.05 8.20
C LEU A 72 -2.20 22.30 8.07
N GLU A 73 -1.75 22.94 6.98
CA GLU A 73 -0.34 23.29 6.78
C GLU A 73 0.15 24.34 7.78
N ASP A 74 -0.72 25.28 8.16
CA ASP A 74 -0.37 26.33 9.12
C ASP A 74 -0.09 25.73 10.52
N PRO A 75 1.01 26.12 11.18
CA PRO A 75 1.34 25.62 12.51
C PRO A 75 0.37 26.17 13.56
N PHE A 76 -0.14 25.27 14.41
CA PHE A 76 -1.01 25.64 15.53
C PHE A 76 -0.21 25.99 16.80
N VAL A 77 1.01 25.46 16.89
CA VAL A 77 1.92 25.66 18.02
C VAL A 77 3.30 25.98 17.45
N GLU A 78 3.76 27.19 17.72
CA GLU A 78 5.13 27.63 17.46
C GLU A 78 5.82 27.88 18.79
N LEU A 79 6.77 27.03 19.15
CA LEU A 79 7.64 27.19 20.31
C LEU A 79 9.04 27.52 19.80
N HIS A 80 9.41 28.80 19.91
CA HIS A 80 10.76 29.28 19.64
C HIS A 80 11.39 29.67 20.97
N ASN A 81 12.12 28.74 21.58
CA ASN A 81 12.70 28.96 22.90
C ASN A 81 14.21 28.70 22.92
N GLY A 82 14.95 29.09 21.87
CA GLY A 82 16.43 29.14 21.80
C GLY A 82 17.20 27.82 21.94
N TYR A 83 16.55 26.78 22.47
CA TYR A 83 17.02 25.42 22.68
C TYR A 83 16.13 24.39 21.95
N ILE A 84 14.89 24.78 21.64
CA ILE A 84 13.89 23.99 20.93
C ILE A 84 13.16 24.96 20.00
N ASP A 85 13.28 24.72 18.69
CA ASP A 85 12.43 25.30 17.67
C ASP A 85 11.47 24.20 17.19
N MET A 86 10.20 24.33 17.58
CA MET A 86 9.17 23.36 17.23
C MET A 86 7.97 24.09 16.64
N ALA A 87 7.66 23.76 15.38
CA ALA A 87 6.48 24.24 14.67
C ALA A 87 5.58 23.04 14.35
N VAL A 88 4.58 22.79 15.19
CA VAL A 88 3.65 21.67 15.00
C VAL A 88 2.44 22.14 14.21
N SER A 89 2.33 21.66 12.97
CA SER A 89 1.14 21.81 12.13
C SER A 89 0.29 20.54 12.12
N GLY A 90 -1.00 20.66 11.80
CA GLY A 90 -1.85 19.47 11.65
C GLY A 90 -1.40 18.59 10.49
N HIS A 91 -0.77 19.16 9.46
CA HIS A 91 -0.10 18.42 8.39
C HIS A 91 1.02 17.53 8.95
N SER A 92 1.93 18.08 9.77
CA SER A 92 3.02 17.31 10.38
C SER A 92 2.49 16.15 11.23
N LEU A 93 1.42 16.37 12.00
CA LEU A 93 0.78 15.34 12.81
C LEU A 93 0.12 14.25 11.97
N ILE A 94 -0.62 14.62 10.91
CA ILE A 94 -1.25 13.64 10.03
C ILE A 94 -0.21 12.76 9.34
N VAL A 95 0.88 13.35 8.85
CA VAL A 95 1.95 12.61 8.16
C VAL A 95 2.72 11.72 9.14
N LEU A 96 3.08 12.24 10.32
CA LEU A 96 3.79 11.48 11.34
C LEU A 96 2.94 10.32 11.87
N PHE A 97 1.69 10.60 12.25
CA PHE A 97 0.77 9.59 12.79
C PHE A 97 0.37 8.57 11.71
N GLY A 98 0.12 9.01 10.48
CA GLY A 98 -0.14 8.14 9.35
C GLY A 98 1.06 7.25 9.01
N GLY A 99 2.27 7.78 9.03
CA GLY A 99 3.49 7.00 8.88
C GLY A 99 3.69 5.98 10.00
N ALA A 100 3.46 6.37 11.25
CA ALA A 100 3.55 5.47 12.40
C ALA A 100 2.48 4.37 12.36
N PHE A 101 1.26 4.71 11.95
CA PHE A 101 0.17 3.76 11.72
C PHE A 101 0.56 2.73 10.65
N ILE A 102 1.06 3.18 9.50
CA ILE A 102 1.53 2.31 8.42
C ILE A 102 2.66 1.39 8.89
N LEU A 103 3.64 1.91 9.63
CA LEU A 103 4.73 1.10 10.20
C LEU A 103 4.20 0.03 11.14
N TRP A 104 3.31 0.40 12.05
CA TRP A 104 2.72 -0.54 13.00
C TRP A 104 1.93 -1.63 12.28
N THR A 105 1.09 -1.27 11.30
CA THR A 105 0.34 -2.21 10.48
C THR A 105 1.28 -3.17 9.75
N ALA A 106 2.30 -2.65 9.06
CA ALA A 106 3.26 -3.48 8.34
C ALA A 106 3.98 -4.48 9.25
N VAL A 107 4.47 -4.03 10.43
CA VAL A 107 5.14 -4.91 11.40
C VAL A 107 4.17 -5.97 11.95
N LYS A 108 2.95 -5.58 12.28
CA LYS A 108 1.92 -6.50 12.79
C LYS A 108 1.57 -7.59 11.77
N GLU A 109 1.42 -7.23 10.51
CA GLU A 109 1.12 -8.19 9.43
C GLU A 109 2.31 -9.12 9.15
N ILE A 110 3.54 -8.58 9.13
CA ILE A 110 4.76 -9.40 9.01
C ILE A 110 4.83 -10.42 10.16
N TYR A 111 4.51 -10.02 11.39
CA TYR A 111 4.50 -10.93 12.54
C TYR A 111 3.42 -12.02 12.40
N HIS A 112 2.22 -11.68 11.93
CA HIS A 112 1.15 -12.66 11.70
C HIS A 112 1.54 -13.69 10.64
N LEU A 113 2.13 -13.26 9.52
CA LEU A 113 2.62 -14.16 8.48
C LEU A 113 3.69 -15.14 8.98
N LEU A 114 4.49 -14.75 9.97
CA LEU A 114 5.50 -15.60 10.60
C LEU A 114 4.91 -16.56 11.64
N ALA A 115 3.82 -16.16 12.32
CA ALA A 115 3.22 -16.93 13.41
C ALA A 115 2.27 -18.04 12.92
N GLU A 116 1.57 -17.82 11.81
CA GLU A 116 0.57 -18.77 11.28
C GLU A 116 0.80 -19.05 9.78
N PRO A 117 1.39 -20.21 9.42
CA PRO A 117 1.52 -20.61 8.02
C PRO A 117 0.17 -20.81 7.32
N ASP A 118 -0.92 -21.03 8.06
CA ASP A 118 -2.25 -21.33 7.55
C ASP A 118 -3.30 -20.33 8.05
N LEU A 119 -3.29 -19.13 7.46
CA LEU A 119 -4.51 -18.32 7.42
C LEU A 119 -5.45 -18.90 6.35
N GLU A 120 -6.05 -20.04 6.66
CA GLU A 120 -7.37 -20.36 6.12
C GLU A 120 -8.29 -19.23 6.57
N HIS A 121 -8.58 -18.29 5.67
CA HIS A 121 -9.69 -17.37 5.85
C HIS A 121 -10.96 -18.22 5.87
N GLY A 122 -11.38 -18.57 7.08
CA GLY A 122 -12.41 -19.53 7.38
C GLY A 122 -13.65 -19.34 6.50
N GLU A 123 -13.98 -20.44 5.85
CA GLU A 123 -15.30 -20.71 5.27
C GLU A 123 -16.36 -20.49 6.34
N ASN A 124 -17.03 -19.34 6.29
CA ASN A 124 -18.33 -19.20 6.92
C ASN A 124 -19.37 -19.07 5.81
N THR A 125 -20.07 -20.19 5.65
CA THR A 125 -21.08 -20.60 4.66
C THR A 125 -22.40 -19.81 4.71
N ALA A 126 -22.37 -18.55 5.15
CA ALA A 126 -23.53 -17.68 5.06
C ALA A 126 -23.49 -16.92 3.72
N THR A 127 -24.43 -17.22 2.83
CA THR A 127 -24.67 -16.42 1.63
C THR A 127 -25.03 -14.99 2.05
N SER A 128 -24.09 -14.08 1.82
CA SER A 128 -24.28 -12.65 2.03
C SER A 128 -25.05 -12.06 0.85
N SER A 129 -25.89 -11.06 1.12
CA SER A 129 -26.55 -10.33 0.03
C SER A 129 -25.50 -9.53 -0.76
N VAL A 130 -25.73 -9.39 -2.07
CA VAL A 130 -24.91 -8.56 -2.98
C VAL A 130 -24.64 -7.18 -2.38
N GLY A 131 -25.67 -6.52 -1.85
CA GLY A 131 -25.55 -5.20 -1.24
C GLY A 131 -24.59 -5.20 -0.05
N LYS A 132 -24.71 -6.17 0.87
CA LYS A 132 -23.82 -6.29 2.03
C LYS A 132 -22.37 -6.52 1.61
N ALA A 133 -22.12 -7.40 0.64
CA ALA A 133 -20.79 -7.65 0.12
C ALA A 133 -20.16 -6.39 -0.52
N ILE A 134 -20.92 -5.66 -1.35
CA ILE A 134 -20.46 -4.41 -1.94
C ILE A 134 -20.17 -3.36 -0.86
N THR A 135 -21.04 -3.21 0.15
CA THR A 135 -20.82 -2.27 1.25
C THR A 135 -19.54 -2.60 2.01
N LEU A 136 -19.30 -3.87 2.34
CA LEU A 136 -18.08 -4.29 3.04
C LEU A 136 -16.83 -4.04 2.19
N ILE A 137 -16.88 -4.35 0.90
CA ILE A 137 -15.81 -4.04 -0.05
C ILE A 137 -15.50 -2.55 -0.05
N VAL A 138 -16.53 -1.70 -0.15
CA VAL A 138 -16.37 -0.24 -0.19
C VAL A 138 -15.76 0.29 1.10
N ILE A 139 -16.25 -0.16 2.26
CA ILE A 139 -15.76 0.27 3.57
C ILE A 139 -14.30 -0.12 3.74
N MET A 140 -13.93 -1.37 3.49
CA MET A 140 -12.54 -1.79 3.63
C MET A 140 -11.63 -1.10 2.63
N ASN A 141 -12.08 -0.93 1.38
CA ASN A 141 -11.32 -0.19 0.40
C ASN A 141 -11.11 1.27 0.84
N LEU A 142 -12.08 1.92 1.48
CA LEU A 142 -11.94 3.27 2.00
C LEU A 142 -10.84 3.33 3.09
N VAL A 143 -10.84 2.37 4.01
CA VAL A 143 -9.82 2.25 5.07
C VAL A 143 -8.43 2.06 4.45
N PHE A 144 -8.25 1.07 3.58
CA PHE A 144 -6.96 0.80 2.91
C PHE A 144 -6.53 1.91 1.95
N SER A 145 -7.48 2.66 1.39
CA SER A 145 -7.17 3.77 0.51
C SER A 145 -6.40 4.88 1.24
N PHE A 146 -6.61 5.05 2.54
CA PHE A 146 -5.90 6.06 3.32
C PHE A 146 -4.38 5.85 3.30
N ASP A 147 -3.91 4.63 3.58
CA ASP A 147 -2.48 4.30 3.61
C ASP A 147 -1.83 4.53 2.25
N SER A 148 -2.52 4.11 1.20
CA SER A 148 -2.04 4.25 -0.17
C SER A 148 -2.02 5.71 -0.67
N ILE A 149 -2.90 6.57 -0.15
CA ILE A 149 -2.93 8.00 -0.46
C ILE A 149 -1.77 8.69 0.25
N LEU A 150 -1.57 8.43 1.54
CA LEU A 150 -0.42 8.95 2.28
C LEU A 150 0.90 8.51 1.63
N SER A 151 0.98 7.23 1.25
CA SER A 151 2.10 6.69 0.51
C SER A 151 2.37 7.45 -0.78
N ALA A 152 1.33 7.70 -1.59
CA ALA A 152 1.44 8.41 -2.85
C ALA A 152 1.88 9.88 -2.66
N MET A 153 1.37 10.54 -1.63
CA MET A 153 1.73 11.93 -1.30
C MET A 153 3.21 12.09 -0.95
N ALA A 154 3.79 11.07 -0.34
CA ALA A 154 5.21 11.06 -0.01
C ALA A 154 6.08 11.01 -1.29
N LEU A 155 5.58 10.42 -2.38
CA LEU A 155 6.28 10.36 -3.68
C LEU A 155 6.06 11.60 -4.54
N THR A 156 4.86 12.16 -4.55
CA THR A 156 4.53 13.31 -5.40
C THR A 156 3.50 14.24 -4.76
N LYS A 157 3.67 15.55 -5.00
CA LYS A 157 2.69 16.58 -4.64
C LYS A 157 1.65 16.81 -5.74
N ASN A 158 1.82 16.16 -6.90
CA ASN A 158 0.98 16.37 -8.07
C ASN A 158 -0.26 15.47 -8.03
N LEU A 159 -1.40 16.08 -7.68
CA LEU A 159 -2.71 15.44 -7.62
C LEU A 159 -3.09 14.68 -8.88
N TRP A 160 -2.75 15.21 -10.06
CA TRP A 160 -3.11 14.58 -11.33
C TRP A 160 -2.34 13.28 -11.57
N ILE A 161 -1.05 13.26 -11.21
CA ILE A 161 -0.23 12.04 -11.32
C ILE A 161 -0.80 10.96 -10.38
N MET A 162 -1.16 11.31 -9.14
CA MET A 162 -1.77 10.36 -8.19
C MET A 162 -3.12 9.84 -8.69
N SER A 163 -4.01 10.72 -9.18
CA SER A 163 -5.32 10.32 -9.71
C SER A 163 -5.19 9.41 -10.93
N ILE A 164 -4.29 9.73 -11.87
CA ILE A 164 -4.06 8.89 -13.05
C ILE A 164 -3.47 7.54 -12.65
N ALA A 165 -2.56 7.49 -11.67
CA ALA A 165 -2.07 6.23 -11.13
C ALA A 165 -3.21 5.37 -10.59
N ILE A 166 -4.10 5.95 -9.76
CA ILE A 166 -5.26 5.25 -9.18
C ILE A 166 -6.16 4.67 -10.27
N ILE A 167 -6.43 5.45 -11.33
CA ILE A 167 -7.27 5.01 -12.45
C ILE A 167 -6.60 3.87 -13.21
N ILE A 168 -5.33 4.01 -13.58
CA ILE A 168 -4.58 3.00 -14.34
C ILE A 168 -4.49 1.70 -13.53
N SER A 169 -4.07 1.79 -12.27
CA SER A 169 -3.96 0.64 -11.37
C SER A 169 -5.33 -0.02 -11.13
N GLY A 170 -6.37 0.79 -10.92
CA GLY A 170 -7.74 0.33 -10.75
C GLY A 170 -8.30 -0.42 -11.97
N ILE A 171 -8.07 0.11 -13.17
CA ILE A 171 -8.47 -0.56 -14.43
C ILE A 171 -7.68 -1.86 -14.60
N LEU A 172 -6.37 -1.84 -14.36
CA LEU A 172 -5.53 -3.03 -14.43
C LEU A 172 -6.04 -4.12 -13.47
N MET A 173 -6.37 -3.74 -12.24
CA MET A 173 -6.99 -4.63 -11.25
C MET A 173 -8.35 -5.12 -11.70
N MET A 174 -9.23 -4.28 -12.26
CA MET A 174 -10.55 -4.70 -12.74
C MET A 174 -10.46 -5.75 -13.85
N VAL A 175 -9.53 -5.58 -14.80
CA VAL A 175 -9.32 -6.51 -15.93
C VAL A 175 -8.67 -7.80 -15.46
N LEU A 176 -7.75 -7.71 -14.50
CA LEU A 176 -6.96 -8.86 -14.04
C LEU A 176 -7.46 -9.47 -12.72
N ALA A 177 -8.56 -8.98 -12.14
CA ALA A 177 -9.00 -9.31 -10.77
C ALA A 177 -9.02 -10.81 -10.50
N ASP A 178 -9.61 -11.58 -11.42
CA ASP A 178 -9.75 -13.04 -11.28
C ASP A 178 -8.39 -13.75 -11.35
N ARG A 179 -7.50 -13.30 -12.24
CA ARG A 179 -6.16 -13.87 -12.41
C ARG A 179 -5.23 -13.50 -11.26
N VAL A 180 -5.27 -12.24 -10.84
CA VAL A 180 -4.43 -11.74 -9.76
C VAL A 180 -4.86 -12.41 -8.46
N ALA A 181 -6.16 -12.48 -8.13
CA ALA A 181 -6.62 -13.20 -6.93
C ALA A 181 -6.16 -14.67 -6.89
N LEU A 182 -6.21 -15.39 -8.03
CA LEU A 182 -5.72 -16.77 -8.13
C LEU A 182 -4.20 -16.87 -7.99
N PHE A 183 -3.46 -16.02 -8.70
CA PHE A 183 -1.99 -15.96 -8.66
C PHE A 183 -1.50 -15.66 -7.24
N LEU A 184 -2.12 -14.70 -6.57
CA LEU A 184 -1.75 -14.28 -5.23
C LEU A 184 -1.99 -15.38 -4.19
N LYS A 185 -3.12 -16.11 -4.26
CA LYS A 185 -3.37 -17.28 -3.41
C LYS A 185 -2.28 -18.35 -3.56
N GLN A 186 -1.72 -18.49 -4.76
CA GLN A 186 -0.69 -19.48 -5.07
C GLN A 186 0.75 -18.98 -4.79
N ASN A 187 0.93 -17.67 -4.59
CA ASN A 187 2.25 -17.04 -4.51
C ASN A 187 2.34 -16.05 -3.34
N ARG A 188 2.16 -16.53 -2.11
CA ARG A 188 2.26 -15.74 -0.85
C ARG A 188 3.58 -15.00 -0.65
N MET A 189 4.65 -15.37 -1.36
CA MET A 189 5.91 -14.62 -1.34
C MET A 189 5.74 -13.15 -1.78
N TYR A 190 4.82 -12.86 -2.70
CA TYR A 190 4.57 -11.48 -3.17
C TYR A 190 3.80 -10.63 -2.17
N GLU A 191 3.05 -11.24 -1.25
CA GLU A 191 2.38 -10.56 -0.13
C GLU A 191 3.44 -9.97 0.81
N VAL A 192 4.46 -10.75 1.16
CA VAL A 192 5.59 -10.33 1.99
C VAL A 192 6.33 -9.14 1.38
N LEU A 193 6.59 -9.16 0.06
CA LEU A 193 7.22 -8.03 -0.63
C LEU A 193 6.40 -6.75 -0.47
N GLY A 194 5.08 -6.82 -0.57
CA GLY A 194 4.20 -5.66 -0.40
C GLY A 194 4.25 -5.08 1.01
N LEU A 195 4.31 -5.93 2.04
CA LEU A 195 4.46 -5.48 3.42
C LEU A 195 5.80 -4.79 3.67
N PHE A 196 6.89 -5.27 3.06
CA PHE A 196 8.18 -4.57 3.13
C PHE A 196 8.15 -3.20 2.43
N ILE A 197 7.47 -3.11 1.29
CA ILE A 197 7.28 -1.83 0.61
C ILE A 197 6.47 -0.88 1.49
N LEU A 198 5.37 -1.35 2.07
CA LEU A 198 4.54 -0.60 3.01
C LEU A 198 5.37 -0.11 4.20
N PHE A 199 6.23 -0.96 4.76
CA PHE A 199 7.15 -0.61 5.85
C PHE A 199 8.10 0.53 5.44
N ILE A 200 8.76 0.44 4.29
CA ILE A 200 9.67 1.50 3.80
C ILE A 200 8.91 2.81 3.55
N VAL A 201 7.68 2.75 3.04
CA VAL A 201 6.84 3.95 2.91
C VAL A 201 6.49 4.54 4.29
N GLY A 202 6.19 3.70 5.27
CA GLY A 202 6.01 4.11 6.66
C GLY A 202 7.23 4.85 7.22
N VAL A 203 8.44 4.32 7.00
CA VAL A 203 9.70 4.99 7.38
C VAL A 203 9.81 6.35 6.69
N MET A 204 9.51 6.41 5.39
CA MET A 204 9.55 7.65 4.61
C MET A 204 8.59 8.70 5.19
N LEU A 205 7.35 8.32 5.51
CA LEU A 205 6.35 9.21 6.10
C LEU A 205 6.72 9.66 7.51
N VAL A 206 7.24 8.78 8.37
CA VAL A 206 7.69 9.19 9.71
C VAL A 206 8.87 10.16 9.61
N SER A 207 9.79 9.93 8.68
CA SER A 207 10.91 10.86 8.44
C SER A 207 10.44 12.22 7.92
N GLU A 208 9.46 12.25 7.01
CA GLU A 208 8.85 13.48 6.49
C GLU A 208 8.08 14.22 7.60
N GLY A 209 7.25 13.51 8.38
CA GLY A 209 6.49 14.09 9.48
C GLY A 209 7.40 14.64 10.58
N GLY A 210 8.47 13.92 10.90
CA GLY A 210 9.49 14.38 11.86
C GLY A 210 10.24 15.61 11.37
N HIS A 211 10.54 15.66 10.07
CA HIS A 211 11.13 16.83 9.43
C HIS A 211 10.19 18.04 9.46
N LEU A 212 8.92 17.86 9.11
CA LEU A 212 7.89 18.90 9.15
C LEU A 212 7.64 19.43 10.57
N ALA A 213 7.80 18.59 11.59
CA ALA A 213 7.63 18.98 13.00
C ALA A 213 8.94 19.47 13.66
N HIS A 214 10.04 19.62 12.91
CA HIS A 214 11.35 20.03 13.42
C HIS A 214 11.85 19.16 14.60
N VAL A 215 11.62 17.85 14.52
CA VAL A 215 12.01 16.91 15.58
C VAL A 215 13.53 16.77 15.63
N VAL A 216 14.10 16.90 16.82
CA VAL A 216 15.51 16.63 17.10
C VAL A 216 15.63 15.35 17.93
N LEU A 217 16.34 14.34 17.40
CA LEU A 217 16.61 13.07 18.08
C LEU A 217 18.11 12.96 18.39
N PHE A 218 18.46 12.78 19.66
CA PHE A 218 19.86 12.63 20.10
C PHE A 218 20.79 13.78 19.64
N GLY A 219 20.27 15.00 19.48
CA GLY A 219 21.03 16.16 18.98
C GLY A 219 21.14 16.24 17.46
N HIS A 220 20.47 15.37 16.71
CA HIS A 220 20.40 15.39 15.25
C HIS A 220 18.99 15.71 14.77
N GLU A 221 18.86 16.67 13.85
CA GLU A 221 17.60 16.97 13.20
C GLU A 221 17.13 15.80 12.33
N VAL A 222 15.84 15.50 12.41
CA VAL A 222 15.22 14.51 11.53
C VAL A 222 15.04 15.14 10.15
N HIS A 223 15.73 14.58 9.16
CA HIS A 223 15.54 14.95 7.76
C HIS A 223 14.66 13.92 7.05
N ALA A 224 13.84 14.43 6.14
CA ALA A 224 13.04 13.59 5.26
C ALA A 224 13.93 12.67 4.42
N MET A 225 13.51 11.40 4.30
CA MET A 225 14.17 10.44 3.43
C MET A 225 14.10 10.92 1.97
N ALA A 226 15.26 11.00 1.31
CA ALA A 226 15.31 11.37 -0.09
C ALA A 226 14.56 10.35 -0.98
N LYS A 227 13.75 10.84 -1.92
CA LYS A 227 12.99 10.01 -2.86
C LYS A 227 13.90 9.07 -3.68
N SER A 228 15.10 9.51 -4.03
CA SER A 228 16.11 8.68 -4.70
C SER A 228 16.52 7.48 -3.84
N THR A 229 16.72 7.68 -2.54
CA THR A 229 17.00 6.60 -1.58
C THR A 229 15.83 5.62 -1.53
N PHE A 230 14.59 6.11 -1.51
CA PHE A 230 13.40 5.26 -1.56
C PHE A 230 13.38 4.38 -2.83
N TYR A 231 13.60 4.97 -4.00
CA TYR A 231 13.65 4.23 -5.27
C TYR A 231 14.77 3.20 -5.31
N PHE A 232 15.94 3.55 -4.76
CA PHE A 232 17.09 2.64 -4.71
C PHE A 232 16.82 1.44 -3.79
N VAL A 233 16.28 1.68 -2.60
CA VAL A 233 15.89 0.63 -1.66
C VAL A 233 14.83 -0.29 -2.28
N LEU A 234 13.81 0.29 -2.95
CA LEU A 234 12.79 -0.51 -3.61
C LEU A 234 13.36 -1.39 -4.72
N ALA A 235 14.24 -0.84 -5.56
CA ALA A 235 14.89 -1.61 -6.61
C ALA A 235 15.71 -2.78 -6.04
N ILE A 236 16.44 -2.55 -4.95
CA ILE A 236 17.18 -3.60 -4.26
C ILE A 236 16.23 -4.66 -3.70
N LEU A 237 15.13 -4.27 -3.04
CA LEU A 237 14.15 -5.23 -2.50
C LEU A 237 13.57 -6.13 -3.59
N ILE A 238 13.20 -5.56 -4.74
CA ILE A 238 12.69 -6.33 -5.88
C ILE A 238 13.76 -7.29 -6.41
N VAL A 239 15.02 -6.85 -6.54
CA VAL A 239 16.12 -7.71 -6.98
C VAL A 239 16.36 -8.85 -6.00
N VAL A 240 16.41 -8.56 -4.70
CA VAL A 240 16.59 -9.55 -3.63
C VAL A 240 15.46 -10.58 -3.67
N ASP A 241 14.21 -10.14 -3.80
CA ASP A 241 13.06 -11.03 -3.88
C ASP A 241 13.11 -11.95 -5.12
N ILE A 242 13.49 -11.41 -6.29
CA ILE A 242 13.70 -12.20 -7.51
C ILE A 242 14.79 -13.26 -7.31
N VAL A 243 15.92 -12.89 -6.69
CA VAL A 243 17.03 -13.80 -6.41
C VAL A 243 16.60 -14.88 -5.41
N GLN A 244 15.93 -14.50 -4.33
CA GLN A 244 15.42 -15.40 -3.30
C GLN A 244 14.41 -16.39 -3.89
N GLY A 245 13.46 -15.92 -4.69
CA GLY A 245 12.48 -16.77 -5.36
C GLY A 245 13.13 -17.78 -6.31
N ARG A 246 14.17 -17.39 -7.05
CA ARG A 246 14.96 -18.33 -7.88
C ARG A 246 15.72 -19.35 -7.03
N TYR A 247 16.27 -18.93 -5.89
CA TYR A 247 16.99 -19.80 -4.98
C TYR A 247 16.07 -20.85 -4.34
N GLN A 248 14.91 -20.44 -3.81
CA GLN A 248 13.92 -21.35 -3.24
C GLN A 248 13.42 -22.40 -4.25
N LYS A 249 13.12 -21.98 -5.49
CA LYS A 249 12.74 -22.93 -6.56
C LYS A 249 13.82 -23.97 -6.83
N ARG A 250 15.10 -23.58 -6.79
CA ARG A 250 16.23 -24.51 -6.96
C ARG A 250 16.38 -25.47 -5.77
N LEU A 251 16.12 -25.01 -4.54
CA LEU A 251 16.15 -25.86 -3.35
C LEU A 251 15.06 -26.93 -3.39
N LEU A 252 13.82 -26.54 -3.70
CA LEU A 252 12.69 -27.47 -3.83
C LEU A 252 12.96 -28.52 -4.93
N ALA A 253 13.44 -28.09 -6.09
CA ALA A 253 13.80 -29.00 -7.17
C ALA A 253 14.95 -29.98 -6.81
N ARG A 254 15.83 -29.62 -5.87
CA ARG A 254 16.86 -30.52 -5.35
C ARG A 254 16.28 -31.53 -4.36
N GLN A 255 15.37 -31.09 -3.48
CA GLN A 255 14.68 -31.98 -2.54
C GLN A 255 13.83 -33.02 -3.26
N ASP A 256 13.08 -32.62 -4.30
CA ASP A 256 12.29 -33.55 -5.12
C ASP A 256 13.16 -34.60 -5.81
N LYS A 257 14.34 -34.19 -6.31
CA LYS A 257 15.32 -35.12 -6.90
C LYS A 257 15.91 -36.07 -5.88
N SER A 258 16.23 -35.60 -4.66
CA SER A 258 16.73 -36.50 -3.62
C SER A 258 15.68 -37.50 -3.16
N LEU A 259 14.41 -37.10 -3.07
CA LEU A 259 13.31 -38.00 -2.73
C LEU A 259 13.08 -39.05 -3.82
N LYS A 260 13.09 -38.66 -5.10
CA LYS A 260 12.95 -39.59 -6.24
C LYS A 260 14.12 -40.56 -6.38
N ASN A 261 15.33 -40.19 -5.97
CA ASN A 261 16.48 -41.08 -5.99
C ASN A 261 16.52 -42.04 -4.79
N ALA A 262 15.72 -41.78 -3.75
CA ALA A 262 15.64 -42.59 -2.53
C ALA A 262 14.46 -43.58 -2.53
N ALA A 263 13.55 -43.47 -3.49
CA ALA A 263 12.40 -44.36 -3.71
C ALA A 263 12.68 -45.32 -4.88
#